data_AF-A0A3A2I792-F1
#
_entry.id   AF-A0A3A2I792-F1
#
_cell.length_a   1.000
_cell.length_b   1.000
_cell.length_c   1.000
_cell.angle_alpha   90.00
_cell.angle_beta   90.00
_cell.angle_gamma   90.00
#
_symmetry.space_group_name_H-M   'P 1'
#
loop_
_entity.id
_entity.type
_entity.pdbx_description
1 polymer ?
#
loop_
_entity_poly.entity_id
_entity_poly.type
_entity_poly.pdbx_seq_one_letter_code
_entity_poly.pdbx_strand_id
1 'polypeptide(L)'
;MATVFKDNLVPQIEPPSVPASEEHLDVPAAVVESLLIKHLSAHPKSDLIELSNRMCVVSNIIESALAHLRSRSWVEVYQPLNATSTYSNVRYGLTELGLAEAELAFRKDAYIGPVPVSLEQYWDIVQRQDLRNQPITRADVERALSDVYGAERLIPVLGPAINSGRALLLYGHAGTGKSYVAARVLNALNTSVYIPHAVFADGNIIKVFSEHHHKRVDNSHTKAFVKLNNHYDKRWVLCERPNIQVGGELTMEMLEVNHSEHNRVWNAPLQMMANNGILVIDDLGRQTMPVAALLNRWIVPMEYFVDHLGLPNGQQTSVPFLLTLAFSSNLSPSSIADPAFLRRLGYKIEFKQLELDDYCQLWMELATSYEMTLAEDFFQQLVQLHEETGTGYFPCLPKDMLGISRDIMLFEQIGKRVSAEILSRAWGLYFTVDE
;
A
#
# COMPACT_ATOMS: atom_id res chain seq x y z
N MET A 1 11.67 -0.20 -15.61
CA MET A 1 11.38 -0.95 -14.36
C MET A 1 12.68 -1.05 -13.60
N ALA A 2 12.92 -0.16 -12.63
CA ALA A 2 14.16 -0.17 -11.87
C ALA A 2 14.14 -1.33 -10.87
N THR A 3 15.21 -2.11 -10.87
CA THR A 3 15.48 -3.20 -9.92
C THR A 3 15.54 -2.63 -8.52
N VAL A 4 14.44 -2.76 -7.77
CA VAL A 4 14.45 -2.59 -6.32
C VAL A 4 15.44 -3.61 -5.76
N PHE A 5 16.47 -3.16 -5.04
CA PHE A 5 17.31 -4.03 -4.23
C PHE A 5 16.40 -4.79 -3.27
N LYS A 6 16.00 -6.01 -3.64
CA LYS A 6 15.24 -6.89 -2.78
C LYS A 6 16.24 -7.75 -2.02
N ASP A 7 16.77 -7.20 -0.94
CA ASP A 7 17.20 -8.05 0.15
C ASP A 7 16.00 -8.90 0.61
N ASN A 8 16.26 -10.07 1.19
CA ASN A 8 15.22 -10.86 1.84
C ASN A 8 14.63 -10.04 2.99
N LEU A 9 13.49 -9.36 2.76
CA LEU A 9 12.83 -8.52 3.75
C LEU A 9 12.64 -9.30 5.06
N VAL A 10 13.11 -8.72 6.16
CA VAL A 10 12.95 -9.30 7.49
C VAL A 10 11.66 -8.77 8.12
N PRO A 11 10.81 -9.62 8.71
CA PRO A 11 9.66 -9.14 9.48
C PRO A 11 10.09 -8.17 10.59
N GLN A 12 9.41 -7.04 10.70
CA GLN A 12 9.69 -6.02 11.72
C GLN A 12 9.52 -6.54 13.15
N ILE A 13 8.62 -7.52 13.32
CA ILE A 13 8.26 -8.12 14.59
C ILE A 13 8.28 -9.64 14.47
N GLU A 14 8.28 -10.31 15.62
CA GLU A 14 8.00 -11.75 15.65
C GLU A 14 6.61 -12.06 15.07
N PRO A 15 6.44 -13.22 14.41
CA PRO A 15 5.18 -13.57 13.78
C PRO A 15 4.01 -13.65 14.78
N PRO A 16 2.80 -13.15 14.42
CA PRO A 16 1.62 -13.27 15.27
C PRO A 16 1.31 -14.73 15.62
N SER A 17 1.02 -15.00 16.90
CA SER A 17 0.72 -16.32 17.41
C SER A 17 -0.60 -16.85 16.88
N VAL A 18 -0.65 -18.13 16.51
CA VAL A 18 -1.87 -18.79 16.05
C VAL A 18 -2.86 -18.95 17.23
N PRO A 19 -4.11 -18.46 17.10
CA PRO A 19 -5.11 -18.63 18.15
C PRO A 19 -5.50 -20.10 18.32
N ALA A 20 -5.39 -20.62 19.54
CA ALA A 20 -5.65 -22.03 19.85
C ALA A 20 -7.12 -22.35 20.19
N SER A 21 -7.91 -21.33 20.56
CA SER A 21 -9.33 -21.48 20.92
C SER A 21 -10.15 -20.26 20.48
N GLU A 22 -11.48 -20.38 20.53
CA GLU A 22 -12.40 -19.29 20.22
C GLU A 22 -12.18 -18.06 21.11
N GLU A 23 -11.88 -18.26 22.39
CA GLU A 23 -11.59 -17.17 23.33
C GLU A 23 -10.36 -16.35 22.91
N HIS A 24 -9.33 -17.02 22.35
CA HIS A 24 -8.12 -16.36 21.87
C HIS A 24 -8.31 -15.64 20.52
N LEU A 25 -9.43 -15.85 19.82
CA LEU A 25 -9.72 -15.08 18.61
C LEU A 25 -10.06 -13.63 18.94
N ASP A 26 -10.57 -13.37 20.14
CA ASP A 26 -11.04 -12.07 20.61
C ASP A 26 -12.11 -11.44 19.70
N VAL A 27 -12.94 -12.31 19.08
CA VAL A 27 -14.12 -11.91 18.32
C VAL A 27 -15.32 -12.77 18.74
N PRO A 28 -16.56 -12.25 18.70
CA PRO A 28 -17.72 -13.01 19.12
C PRO A 28 -17.92 -14.29 18.30
N ALA A 29 -18.26 -15.41 18.94
CA ALA A 29 -18.53 -16.69 18.27
C ALA A 29 -19.59 -16.57 17.16
N ALA A 30 -20.59 -15.70 17.34
CA ALA A 30 -21.60 -15.41 16.33
C ALA A 30 -21.03 -14.87 15.01
N VAL A 31 -19.89 -14.16 15.04
CA VAL A 31 -19.18 -13.68 13.83
C VAL A 31 -18.57 -14.87 13.09
N VAL A 32 -17.95 -15.80 13.82
CA VAL A 32 -17.36 -17.02 13.25
C VAL A 32 -18.46 -17.91 12.66
N GLU A 33 -19.55 -18.14 13.39
CA GLU A 33 -20.73 -18.87 12.92
C GLU A 33 -21.33 -18.23 11.66
N SER A 34 -21.50 -16.91 11.65
CA SER A 34 -22.03 -16.16 10.50
C SER A 34 -21.11 -16.25 9.28
N LEU A 35 -19.79 -16.24 9.47
CA LEU A 35 -18.83 -16.35 8.38
C LEU A 35 -18.77 -17.79 7.84
N LEU A 36 -18.91 -18.79 8.73
CA LEU A 36 -18.94 -20.20 8.38
C LEU A 36 -20.14 -20.55 7.49
N ILE A 37 -21.34 -20.05 7.81
CA ILE A 37 -22.51 -20.26 6.93
C ILE A 37 -22.35 -19.54 5.58
N LYS A 38 -21.71 -18.37 5.52
CA LYS A 38 -21.39 -17.70 4.25
C LYS A 38 -20.44 -18.53 3.39
N HIS A 39 -19.38 -19.08 3.98
CA HIS A 39 -18.45 -19.99 3.29
C HIS A 39 -19.14 -21.24 2.78
N LEU A 40 -20.00 -21.87 3.59
CA LEU A 40 -20.75 -23.07 3.17
C LEU A 40 -21.79 -22.76 2.08
N SER A 41 -22.37 -21.56 2.08
CA SER A 41 -23.28 -21.10 1.01
C SER A 41 -22.53 -20.86 -0.29
N ALA A 42 -21.33 -20.27 -0.24
CA ALA A 42 -20.50 -20.00 -1.42
C ALA A 42 -19.77 -21.25 -1.94
N HIS A 43 -19.40 -22.16 -1.04
CA HIS A 43 -18.68 -23.40 -1.30
C HIS A 43 -19.39 -24.58 -0.63
N PRO A 44 -20.51 -25.07 -1.21
CA PRO A 44 -21.25 -26.19 -0.65
C PRO A 44 -20.41 -27.46 -0.58
N LYS A 45 -20.67 -28.32 0.41
CA LYS A 45 -19.96 -29.59 0.62
C LYS A 45 -18.45 -29.41 0.85
N SER A 46 -18.08 -28.36 1.58
CA SER A 46 -16.70 -28.17 2.05
C SER A 46 -16.37 -29.16 3.18
N ASP A 47 -15.11 -29.60 3.25
CA ASP A 47 -14.61 -30.37 4.40
C ASP A 47 -14.00 -29.45 5.47
N LEU A 48 -13.67 -30.02 6.63
CA LEU A 48 -13.13 -29.28 7.77
C LEU A 48 -11.81 -28.55 7.46
N ILE A 49 -10.94 -29.19 6.67
CA ILE A 49 -9.62 -28.63 6.33
C ILE A 49 -9.79 -27.45 5.38
N GLU A 50 -10.66 -27.60 4.37
CA GLU A 50 -11.00 -26.53 3.44
C GLU A 50 -11.57 -25.31 4.17
N LEU A 51 -12.53 -25.51 5.09
CA LEU A 51 -13.10 -24.44 5.89
C LEU A 51 -12.04 -23.78 6.79
N SER A 52 -11.20 -24.57 7.46
CA SER A 52 -10.10 -24.06 8.30
C SER A 52 -9.13 -23.18 7.51
N ASN A 53 -8.77 -23.60 6.29
CA ASN A 53 -7.89 -22.84 5.41
C ASN A 53 -8.54 -21.54 4.91
N ARG A 54 -9.81 -21.58 4.49
CA ARG A 54 -10.54 -20.40 4.00
C ARG A 54 -10.78 -19.36 5.10
N MET A 55 -11.05 -19.82 6.31
CA MET A 55 -11.28 -18.98 7.49
C MET A 55 -10.00 -18.63 8.25
N CYS A 56 -8.86 -19.25 7.89
CA CYS A 56 -7.54 -19.06 8.49
C CYS A 56 -7.51 -19.23 10.01
N VAL A 57 -8.26 -20.20 10.52
CA VAL A 57 -8.29 -20.56 11.95
C VAL A 57 -8.08 -22.06 12.11
N VAL A 58 -7.66 -22.49 13.29
CA VAL A 58 -7.42 -23.91 13.58
C VAL A 58 -8.72 -24.71 13.54
N SER A 59 -8.62 -25.99 13.17
CA SER A 59 -9.80 -26.83 12.93
C SER A 59 -10.72 -26.99 14.15
N ASN A 60 -10.18 -26.97 15.39
CA ASN A 60 -11.00 -27.04 16.60
C ASN A 60 -12.03 -25.89 16.71
N ILE A 61 -11.67 -24.69 16.24
CA ILE A 61 -12.58 -23.54 16.21
C ILE A 61 -13.72 -23.78 15.22
N ILE A 62 -13.39 -24.33 14.04
CA ILE A 62 -14.40 -24.66 13.03
C ILE A 62 -15.30 -25.80 13.49
N GLU A 63 -14.76 -26.84 14.14
CA GLU A 63 -15.53 -27.96 14.68
C GLU A 63 -16.55 -27.50 15.72
N SER A 64 -16.14 -26.62 16.64
CA SER A 64 -17.02 -26.04 17.66
C SER A 64 -18.16 -25.23 17.02
N ALA A 65 -17.83 -24.33 16.09
CA ALA A 65 -18.84 -23.57 15.34
C ALA A 65 -19.79 -24.49 14.53
N LEU A 66 -19.28 -25.53 13.87
CA LEU A 66 -20.09 -26.52 13.17
C LEU A 66 -21.02 -27.28 14.13
N ALA A 67 -20.57 -27.64 15.33
CA ALA A 67 -21.40 -28.30 16.33
C ALA A 67 -22.58 -27.41 16.78
N HIS A 68 -22.34 -26.11 17.00
CA HIS A 68 -23.39 -25.14 17.32
C HIS A 68 -24.39 -24.99 16.16
N LEU A 69 -23.91 -24.80 14.93
CA LEU A 69 -24.77 -24.66 13.76
C LEU A 69 -25.61 -25.92 13.48
N ARG A 70 -25.06 -27.11 13.76
CA ARG A 70 -25.80 -28.38 13.69
C ARG A 70 -26.88 -28.49 14.76
N SER A 71 -26.61 -28.04 15.98
CA SER A 71 -27.63 -28.03 17.05
C SER A 71 -28.84 -27.14 16.72
N ARG A 72 -28.65 -26.14 15.84
CA ARG A 72 -29.70 -25.26 15.30
C ARG A 72 -30.31 -25.76 13.99
N SER A 73 -29.90 -26.93 13.49
CA SER A 73 -30.33 -27.49 12.20
C SER A 73 -30.00 -26.62 10.97
N TRP A 74 -28.95 -25.79 11.04
CA TRP A 74 -28.52 -24.95 9.90
C TRP A 74 -27.51 -25.68 9.00
N VAL A 75 -26.75 -26.61 9.58
CA VAL A 75 -25.74 -27.40 8.87
C VAL A 75 -26.08 -28.89 8.96
N GLU A 76 -25.90 -29.59 7.86
CA GLU A 76 -26.01 -31.04 7.75
C GLU A 76 -24.68 -31.68 7.35
N VAL A 77 -24.54 -32.96 7.67
CA VAL A 77 -23.31 -33.74 7.46
C VAL A 77 -23.53 -34.76 6.36
N TYR A 78 -22.68 -34.74 5.36
CA TYR A 78 -22.63 -35.68 4.26
C TYR A 78 -21.46 -36.64 4.46
N GLN A 79 -21.76 -37.95 4.55
CA GLN A 79 -20.76 -39.01 4.53
C GLN A 79 -20.90 -39.83 3.25
N PRO A 80 -19.84 -40.01 2.45
CA PRO A 80 -19.83 -40.94 1.32
C PRO A 80 -20.08 -42.37 1.81
N LEU A 81 -20.99 -43.09 1.15
CA LEU A 81 -21.41 -44.47 1.49
C LEU A 81 -20.26 -45.49 1.53
N ASN A 82 -19.09 -45.19 0.96
CA ASN A 82 -17.93 -46.10 0.85
C ASN A 82 -16.68 -45.60 1.60
N ALA A 83 -16.81 -44.67 2.55
CA ALA A 83 -15.66 -44.13 3.28
C ALA A 83 -15.20 -45.09 4.38
N THR A 84 -13.98 -45.64 4.24
CA THR A 84 -13.21 -46.12 5.39
C THR A 84 -12.93 -44.94 6.33
N SER A 85 -12.91 -45.23 7.63
CA SER A 85 -12.94 -44.30 8.75
C SER A 85 -11.75 -43.31 8.81
N THR A 86 -11.74 -42.31 7.95
CA THR A 86 -10.85 -41.16 8.03
C THR A 86 -11.65 -39.86 7.97
N TYR A 87 -11.31 -38.91 8.85
CA TYR A 87 -11.91 -37.57 8.95
C TYR A 87 -11.90 -36.77 7.63
N SER A 88 -11.10 -37.19 6.63
CA SER A 88 -11.01 -36.55 5.30
C SER A 88 -12.26 -36.70 4.42
N ASN A 89 -13.23 -37.54 4.81
CA ASN A 89 -14.40 -37.84 3.99
C ASN A 89 -15.69 -37.17 4.48
N VAL A 90 -15.67 -36.46 5.62
CA VAL A 90 -16.84 -35.75 6.15
C VAL A 90 -16.99 -34.40 5.47
N ARG A 91 -18.15 -34.17 4.86
CA ARG A 91 -18.47 -32.95 4.11
C ARG A 91 -19.64 -32.24 4.79
N TYR A 92 -19.60 -30.92 4.84
CA TYR A 92 -20.64 -30.10 5.48
C TYR A 92 -21.39 -29.29 4.43
N GLY A 93 -22.71 -29.18 4.59
CA GLY A 93 -23.55 -28.33 3.74
C GLY A 93 -24.61 -27.64 4.56
N LEU A 94 -25.24 -26.62 3.97
CA LEU A 94 -26.36 -25.92 4.60
C LEU A 94 -27.67 -26.66 4.33
N THR A 95 -28.53 -26.70 5.34
CA THR A 95 -29.95 -27.05 5.17
C THR A 95 -30.70 -25.90 4.51
N GLU A 96 -31.98 -26.08 4.17
CA GLU A 96 -32.83 -24.97 3.68
C GLU A 96 -32.89 -23.80 4.68
N LEU A 97 -32.98 -24.11 5.99
CA LEU A 97 -32.93 -23.09 7.04
C LEU A 97 -31.57 -22.39 7.09
N GLY A 98 -30.48 -23.16 6.96
CA GLY A 98 -29.13 -22.60 6.91
C GLY A 98 -28.89 -21.69 5.70
N LEU A 99 -29.45 -22.03 4.53
CA LEU A 99 -29.39 -21.19 3.34
C LEU A 99 -30.14 -19.87 3.55
N ALA A 100 -31.32 -19.90 4.19
CA ALA A 100 -32.07 -18.69 4.52
C ALA A 100 -31.29 -17.78 5.48
N GLU A 101 -30.66 -18.35 6.51
CA GLU A 101 -29.82 -17.60 7.45
C GLU A 101 -28.55 -17.04 6.79
N ALA A 102 -27.92 -17.79 5.87
CA ALA A 102 -26.77 -17.31 5.12
C ALA A 102 -27.13 -16.10 4.23
N GLU A 103 -28.30 -16.14 3.58
CA GLU A 103 -28.83 -15.02 2.79
C GLU A 103 -29.07 -13.77 3.67
N LEU A 104 -29.64 -13.94 4.88
CA LEU A 104 -29.78 -12.83 5.83
C LEU A 104 -28.41 -12.28 6.28
N ALA A 105 -27.42 -13.15 6.47
CA ALA A 105 -26.07 -12.75 6.83
C ALA A 105 -25.39 -11.96 5.71
N PHE A 106 -25.50 -12.39 4.44
CA PHE A 106 -24.99 -11.65 3.28
C PHE A 106 -25.66 -10.29 3.09
N ARG A 107 -26.93 -10.15 3.50
CA ARG A 107 -27.62 -8.84 3.47
C ARG A 107 -27.06 -7.84 4.46
N LYS A 108 -26.63 -8.30 5.64
CA LYS A 108 -26.02 -7.45 6.67
C LYS A 108 -24.63 -7.00 6.27
N ASP A 109 -23.81 -7.93 5.80
CA ASP A 109 -22.47 -7.66 5.29
C ASP A 109 -22.09 -8.72 4.25
N ALA A 110 -21.48 -8.31 3.15
CA ALA A 110 -21.09 -9.22 2.08
C ALA A 110 -19.68 -9.82 2.27
N TYR A 111 -19.08 -9.66 3.45
CA TYR A 111 -17.72 -10.12 3.70
C TYR A 111 -17.66 -11.66 3.68
N ILE A 112 -16.76 -12.18 2.85
CA ILE A 112 -16.38 -13.59 2.80
C ILE A 112 -14.85 -13.69 2.69
N GLY A 113 -14.23 -14.37 3.63
CA GLY A 113 -12.77 -14.42 3.76
C GLY A 113 -12.34 -15.02 5.10
N PRO A 114 -11.08 -14.81 5.50
CA PRO A 114 -10.58 -15.18 6.82
C PRO A 114 -11.37 -14.59 7.99
N VAL A 115 -11.36 -15.23 9.15
CA VAL A 115 -11.93 -14.66 10.37
C VAL A 115 -11.21 -13.32 10.66
N PRO A 116 -11.95 -12.22 10.93
CA PRO A 116 -11.32 -10.95 11.25
C PRO A 116 -10.51 -11.03 12.55
N VAL A 117 -9.51 -10.17 12.67
CA VAL A 117 -8.82 -9.95 13.95
C VAL A 117 -9.59 -8.92 14.77
N SER A 118 -9.47 -8.97 16.10
CA SER A 118 -10.09 -7.96 16.95
C SER A 118 -9.42 -6.59 16.77
N LEU A 119 -10.12 -5.52 17.14
CA LEU A 119 -9.54 -4.19 17.13
C LEU A 119 -8.33 -4.07 18.09
N GLU A 120 -8.36 -4.77 19.23
CA GLU A 120 -7.26 -4.81 20.19
C GLU A 120 -6.02 -5.51 19.60
N GLN A 121 -6.22 -6.67 18.96
CA GLN A 121 -5.16 -7.37 18.23
C GLN A 121 -4.58 -6.51 17.10
N TYR A 122 -5.44 -5.76 16.39
CA TYR A 122 -5.00 -4.80 15.38
C TYR A 122 -4.10 -3.71 15.98
N TRP A 123 -4.47 -3.17 17.14
CA TRP A 123 -3.70 -2.14 17.82
C TRP A 123 -2.31 -2.63 18.24
N ASP A 124 -2.22 -3.78 18.91
CA ASP A 124 -0.95 -4.37 19.37
C ASP A 124 0.03 -4.57 18.22
N ILE A 125 -0.39 -5.22 17.14
CA ILE A 125 0.48 -5.54 16.02
C ILE A 125 0.93 -4.26 15.30
N VAL A 126 0.03 -3.30 15.04
CA VAL A 126 0.41 -2.06 14.36
C VAL A 126 1.38 -1.23 15.20
N GLN A 127 1.24 -1.21 16.53
CA GLN A 127 2.17 -0.52 17.43
C GLN A 127 3.56 -1.16 17.47
N ARG A 128 3.63 -2.49 17.51
CA ARG A 128 4.91 -3.19 17.55
C ARG A 128 5.68 -3.04 16.23
N GLN A 129 4.97 -2.88 15.11
CA GLN A 129 5.53 -2.68 13.76
C GLN A 129 5.92 -1.23 13.44
N ASP A 130 5.76 -0.32 14.39
CA ASP A 130 6.12 1.09 14.23
C ASP A 130 7.60 1.24 13.86
N LEU A 131 7.85 2.04 12.83
CA LEU A 131 9.18 2.37 12.35
C LEU A 131 10.05 3.03 13.43
N ARG A 132 9.44 3.70 14.41
CA ARG A 132 10.14 4.38 15.51
C ARG A 132 10.78 3.40 16.50
N ASN A 133 10.35 2.14 16.51
CA ASN A 133 10.94 1.10 17.34
C ASN A 133 12.30 0.64 16.81
N GLN A 134 12.55 0.79 15.52
CA GLN A 134 13.84 0.47 14.86
C GLN A 134 14.19 1.58 13.87
N PRO A 135 14.82 2.68 14.34
CA PRO A 135 15.12 3.82 13.49
C PRO A 135 16.09 3.44 12.37
N ILE A 136 15.88 4.01 11.18
CA ILE A 136 16.76 3.85 10.03
C ILE A 136 18.05 4.63 10.21
N THR A 137 19.13 4.13 9.60
CA THR A 137 20.44 4.79 9.61
C THR A 137 20.68 5.58 8.33
N ARG A 138 21.75 6.38 8.30
CA ARG A 138 22.17 7.08 7.08
C ARG A 138 22.45 6.11 5.92
N ALA A 139 23.10 4.98 6.22
CA ALA A 139 23.42 3.95 5.23
C ALA A 139 22.14 3.35 4.59
N ASP A 140 21.06 3.22 5.37
CA ASP A 140 19.78 2.74 4.86
C ASP A 140 19.14 3.72 3.86
N VAL A 141 19.23 5.01 4.15
CA VAL A 141 18.73 6.07 3.25
C VAL A 141 19.59 6.14 1.99
N GLU A 142 20.92 6.07 2.13
CA GLU A 142 21.86 6.02 0.99
C GLU A 142 21.58 4.82 0.09
N ARG A 143 21.37 3.63 0.66
CA ARG A 143 20.97 2.43 -0.08
C ARG A 143 19.62 2.59 -0.78
N ALA A 144 18.64 3.19 -0.12
CA ALA A 144 17.29 3.37 -0.69
C ALA A 144 17.24 4.39 -1.83
N LEU A 145 18.14 5.36 -1.82
CA LEU A 145 18.24 6.45 -2.79
C LEU A 145 19.42 6.27 -3.75
N SER A 146 20.02 5.08 -3.82
CA SER A 146 21.22 4.83 -4.64
C SER A 146 20.99 5.05 -6.14
N ASP A 147 19.74 4.96 -6.59
CA ASP A 147 19.28 5.19 -7.97
C ASP A 147 18.58 6.55 -8.14
N VAL A 148 18.77 7.47 -7.18
CA VAL A 148 18.24 8.82 -7.19
C VAL A 148 19.38 9.82 -7.32
N TYR A 149 19.42 10.48 -8.48
CA TYR A 149 20.37 11.55 -8.76
C TYR A 149 20.17 12.76 -7.85
N GLY A 150 21.29 13.34 -7.40
CA GLY A 150 21.26 14.45 -6.46
C GLY A 150 20.69 14.10 -5.09
N ALA A 151 20.62 12.81 -4.70
CA ALA A 151 20.11 12.40 -3.40
C ALA A 151 21.00 12.83 -2.23
N GLU A 152 22.28 13.12 -2.46
CA GLU A 152 23.24 13.50 -1.41
C GLU A 152 22.76 14.68 -0.56
N ARG A 153 22.13 15.67 -1.18
CA ARG A 153 21.51 16.81 -0.48
C ARG A 153 20.23 16.46 0.28
N LEU A 154 19.52 15.41 -0.15
CA LEU A 154 18.26 15.00 0.46
C LEU A 154 18.47 14.08 1.66
N ILE A 155 19.53 13.25 1.65
CA ILE A 155 19.83 12.28 2.72
C ILE A 155 19.85 12.91 4.13
N PRO A 156 20.55 14.03 4.39
CA PRO A 156 20.61 14.63 5.72
C PRO A 156 19.26 15.13 6.24
N VAL A 157 18.30 15.40 5.34
CA VAL A 157 16.97 15.91 5.70
C VAL A 157 15.95 14.77 5.77
N LEU A 158 15.97 13.84 4.80
CA LEU A 158 15.02 12.73 4.72
C LEU A 158 15.21 11.74 5.86
N GLY A 159 16.45 11.36 6.22
CA GLY A 159 16.70 10.38 7.27
C GLY A 159 16.05 10.75 8.62
N PRO A 160 16.33 11.93 9.19
CA PRO A 160 15.66 12.41 10.39
C PRO A 160 14.14 12.55 10.24
N ALA A 161 13.67 12.95 9.05
CA ALA A 161 12.25 13.12 8.78
C ALA A 161 11.49 11.78 8.88
N ILE A 162 12.04 10.72 8.29
CA ILE A 162 11.49 9.37 8.34
C ILE A 162 11.45 8.86 9.78
N ASN A 163 12.57 8.92 10.50
CA ASN A 163 12.65 8.46 11.89
C ASN A 163 11.70 9.19 12.84
N SER A 164 11.32 10.42 12.53
CA SER A 164 10.38 11.18 13.34
C SER A 164 8.92 10.68 13.26
N GLY A 165 8.56 9.98 12.18
CA GLY A 165 7.17 9.62 11.86
C GLY A 165 6.25 10.82 11.59
N ARG A 166 6.79 12.05 11.49
CA ARG A 166 6.01 13.25 11.18
C ARG A 166 5.74 13.36 9.69
N ALA A 167 4.63 14.02 9.34
CA ALA A 167 4.29 14.26 7.94
C ALA A 167 5.35 15.07 7.20
N LEU A 168 5.56 14.71 5.92
CA LEU A 168 6.50 15.32 5.00
C LEU A 168 5.76 16.17 3.99
N LEU A 169 6.24 17.39 3.72
CA LEU A 169 5.82 18.20 2.59
C LEU A 169 6.99 18.30 1.61
N LEU A 170 6.88 17.62 0.48
CA LEU A 170 7.81 17.68 -0.63
C LEU A 170 7.31 18.73 -1.62
N TYR A 171 8.07 19.80 -1.83
CA TYR A 171 7.66 20.89 -2.72
C TYR A 171 8.77 21.30 -3.67
N GLY A 172 8.39 21.84 -4.82
CA GLY A 172 9.33 22.25 -5.87
C GLY A 172 8.70 22.09 -7.25
N HIS A 173 9.39 22.55 -8.29
CA HIS A 173 8.87 22.50 -9.66
C HIS A 173 8.45 21.07 -10.08
N ALA A 174 7.49 21.01 -11.02
CA ALA A 174 7.10 19.75 -11.64
C ALA A 174 8.32 19.08 -12.27
N GLY A 175 8.37 17.75 -12.26
CA GLY A 175 9.48 17.02 -12.88
C GLY A 175 10.76 16.90 -12.04
N THR A 176 10.81 17.43 -10.81
CA THR A 176 11.96 17.32 -9.90
C THR A 176 12.08 15.97 -9.17
N GLY A 177 11.18 15.01 -9.42
CA GLY A 177 11.27 13.66 -8.85
C GLY A 177 10.69 13.48 -7.43
N LYS A 178 9.87 14.43 -6.94
CA LYS A 178 9.24 14.39 -5.61
C LYS A 178 8.57 13.05 -5.29
N SER A 179 7.62 12.61 -6.13
CA SER A 179 6.87 11.36 -5.93
C SER A 179 7.75 10.12 -6.07
N TYR A 180 8.77 10.19 -6.94
CA TYR A 180 9.76 9.12 -7.12
C TYR A 180 10.61 8.90 -5.87
N VAL A 181 11.02 9.98 -5.19
CA VAL A 181 11.75 9.92 -3.92
C VAL A 181 10.83 9.53 -2.77
N ALA A 182 9.61 10.09 -2.70
CA ALA A 182 8.62 9.72 -1.69
C ALA A 182 8.35 8.21 -1.65
N ALA A 183 8.22 7.59 -2.84
CA ALA A 183 8.01 6.15 -2.95
C ALA A 183 9.20 5.30 -2.45
N ARG A 184 10.43 5.81 -2.62
CA ARG A 184 11.68 5.11 -2.25
C ARG A 184 12.07 5.27 -0.80
N VAL A 185 11.56 6.29 -0.13
CA VAL A 185 11.77 6.49 1.31
C VAL A 185 11.44 5.22 2.11
N LEU A 186 10.41 4.46 1.72
CA LEU A 186 10.08 3.18 2.37
C LEU A 186 11.11 2.07 2.15
N ASN A 187 11.83 2.09 1.02
CA ASN A 187 12.86 1.08 0.74
C ASN A 187 14.04 1.17 1.72
N ALA A 188 14.20 2.30 2.42
CA ALA A 188 15.20 2.45 3.47
C ALA A 188 14.92 1.48 4.63
N LEU A 189 13.66 1.23 4.97
CA LEU A 189 13.29 0.40 6.12
C LEU A 189 13.66 -1.08 5.92
N ASN A 190 13.68 -1.58 4.68
CA ASN A 190 14.05 -2.97 4.33
C ASN A 190 13.36 -4.07 5.17
N THR A 191 12.16 -3.80 5.69
CA THR A 191 11.40 -4.70 6.57
C THR A 191 10.05 -5.06 5.96
N SER A 192 9.46 -6.17 6.41
CA SER A 192 8.08 -6.55 6.11
C SER A 192 7.17 -6.40 7.33
N VAL A 193 5.86 -6.28 7.08
CA VAL A 193 4.83 -6.05 8.10
C VAL A 193 3.65 -7.00 7.92
N TYR A 194 3.00 -7.35 9.01
CA TYR A 194 1.76 -8.13 9.06
C TYR A 194 0.56 -7.20 8.92
N ILE A 195 -0.29 -7.51 7.95
CA ILE A 195 -1.52 -6.78 7.65
C ILE A 195 -2.69 -7.76 7.76
N PRO A 196 -3.73 -7.47 8.55
CA PRO A 196 -4.84 -8.39 8.69
C PRO A 196 -5.71 -8.40 7.44
N HIS A 197 -6.36 -9.52 7.16
CA HIS A 197 -7.35 -9.58 6.09
C HIS A 197 -8.52 -8.62 6.37
N ALA A 198 -9.02 -8.62 7.60
CA ALA A 198 -10.07 -7.73 8.07
C ALA A 198 -9.98 -7.54 9.59
N VAL A 199 -10.57 -6.44 10.08
CA VAL A 199 -10.67 -6.08 11.49
C VAL A 199 -12.14 -6.07 11.89
N PHE A 200 -12.45 -6.62 13.06
CA PHE A 200 -13.78 -6.55 13.66
C PHE A 200 -13.86 -5.37 14.62
N ALA A 201 -14.79 -4.45 14.37
CA ALA A 201 -15.02 -3.26 15.19
C ALA A 201 -16.53 -3.01 15.37
N ASP A 202 -17.00 -3.06 16.63
CA ASP A 202 -18.36 -2.72 17.05
C ASP A 202 -19.47 -3.33 16.18
N GLY A 203 -19.32 -4.61 15.84
CA GLY A 203 -20.30 -5.36 15.04
C GLY A 203 -20.09 -5.28 13.53
N ASN A 204 -19.05 -4.59 13.04
CA ASN A 204 -18.74 -4.47 11.62
C ASN A 204 -17.42 -5.19 11.29
N ILE A 205 -17.35 -5.79 10.11
CA ILE A 205 -16.12 -6.36 9.56
C ILE A 205 -15.57 -5.37 8.53
N ILE A 206 -14.41 -4.78 8.82
CA ILE A 206 -13.74 -3.82 7.96
C ILE A 206 -12.59 -4.54 7.25
N LYS A 207 -12.69 -4.67 5.92
CA LYS A 207 -11.64 -5.27 5.09
C LYS A 207 -10.45 -4.33 4.97
N VAL A 208 -9.26 -4.79 5.36
CA VAL A 208 -8.02 -4.00 5.33
C VAL A 208 -7.12 -4.46 4.19
N PHE A 209 -6.88 -5.76 4.08
CA PHE A 209 -6.04 -6.30 3.02
C PHE A 209 -6.69 -6.14 1.62
N SER A 210 -5.87 -5.74 0.66
CA SER A 210 -6.26 -5.50 -0.74
C SER A 210 -5.05 -5.78 -1.62
N GLU A 211 -5.22 -6.61 -2.64
CA GLU A 211 -4.12 -6.95 -3.57
C GLU A 211 -3.67 -5.75 -4.42
N HIS A 212 -4.48 -4.69 -4.50
CA HIS A 212 -4.12 -3.43 -5.14
C HIS A 212 -3.12 -2.60 -4.33
N HIS A 213 -3.19 -2.67 -3.00
CA HIS A 213 -2.38 -1.85 -2.10
C HIS A 213 -1.30 -2.63 -1.34
N HIS A 214 -1.47 -3.95 -1.23
CA HIS A 214 -0.64 -4.80 -0.39
C HIS A 214 0.00 -5.91 -1.21
N LYS A 215 1.33 -5.96 -1.16
CA LYS A 215 2.13 -6.96 -1.86
C LYS A 215 2.68 -7.97 -0.88
N ARG A 216 2.27 -9.23 -1.04
CA ARG A 216 2.71 -10.35 -0.20
C ARG A 216 4.22 -10.60 -0.38
N VAL A 217 4.90 -10.87 0.73
CA VAL A 217 6.32 -11.30 0.73
C VAL A 217 6.40 -12.83 0.69
N ASP A 218 5.50 -13.50 1.39
CA ASP A 218 5.45 -14.95 1.43
C ASP A 218 4.47 -15.51 0.37
N ASN A 219 5.01 -16.24 -0.61
CA ASN A 219 4.22 -17.00 -1.60
C ASN A 219 3.89 -18.42 -1.10
N SER A 220 4.16 -18.77 0.17
CA SER A 220 3.99 -20.13 0.70
C SER A 220 2.55 -20.64 0.76
N HIS A 221 1.54 -19.81 0.49
CA HIS A 221 0.13 -20.23 0.42
C HIS A 221 -0.14 -21.37 -0.59
N THR A 222 0.77 -21.63 -1.53
CA THR A 222 0.64 -22.71 -2.53
C THR A 222 1.45 -23.97 -2.23
N LYS A 223 2.23 -24.03 -1.14
CA LYS A 223 3.08 -25.20 -0.86
C LYS A 223 2.50 -26.06 0.26
N ALA A 224 2.11 -27.29 -0.08
CA ALA A 224 1.55 -28.31 0.82
C ALA A 224 2.48 -28.74 1.98
N PHE A 225 3.72 -28.27 2.01
CA PHE A 225 4.68 -28.53 3.08
C PHE A 225 5.27 -27.20 3.58
N VAL A 226 4.70 -26.69 4.66
CA VAL A 226 5.18 -25.49 5.36
C VAL A 226 6.23 -25.91 6.39
N LYS A 227 7.46 -25.39 6.29
CA LYS A 227 8.49 -25.56 7.34
C LYS A 227 7.93 -25.02 8.67
N LEU A 228 8.24 -25.69 9.79
CA LEU A 228 7.75 -25.33 11.14
C LEU A 228 7.95 -23.84 11.51
N ASN A 229 9.00 -23.20 10.97
CA ASN A 229 9.33 -21.79 11.21
C ASN A 229 8.46 -20.77 10.44
N ASN A 230 7.53 -21.19 9.58
CA ASN A 230 6.61 -20.31 8.83
C ASN A 230 5.16 -20.38 9.36
N HIS A 231 4.95 -20.97 10.53
CA HIS A 231 3.64 -21.06 11.18
C HIS A 231 3.36 -19.77 11.95
N TYR A 232 2.48 -18.94 11.41
CA TYR A 232 1.97 -17.74 12.05
C TYR A 232 0.47 -17.64 11.75
N ASP A 233 -0.25 -16.84 12.54
CA ASP A 233 -1.69 -16.64 12.37
C ASP A 233 -2.01 -16.15 10.94
N LYS A 234 -2.69 -16.99 10.16
CA LYS A 234 -3.00 -16.73 8.73
C LYS A 234 -4.13 -15.73 8.53
N ARG A 235 -4.79 -15.25 9.60
CA ARG A 235 -5.64 -14.05 9.54
C ARG A 235 -4.81 -12.80 9.18
N TRP A 236 -3.50 -12.87 9.38
CA TRP A 236 -2.51 -11.87 8.95
C TRP A 236 -1.81 -12.29 7.66
N VAL A 237 -1.36 -11.28 6.91
CA VAL A 237 -0.59 -11.44 5.68
C VAL A 237 0.73 -10.72 5.83
N LEU A 238 1.84 -11.43 5.62
CA LEU A 238 3.17 -10.81 5.59
C LEU A 238 3.36 -10.07 4.27
N CYS A 239 3.50 -8.75 4.34
CA CYS A 239 3.54 -7.84 3.20
C CYS A 239 4.80 -6.97 3.20
N GLU A 240 5.16 -6.49 2.01
CA GLU A 240 6.02 -5.30 1.88
C GLU A 240 5.29 -4.14 2.60
N ARG A 241 6.03 -3.19 3.20
CA ARG A 241 5.39 -2.02 3.82
C ARG A 241 4.47 -1.31 2.81
N PRO A 242 3.21 -0.98 3.16
CA PRO A 242 2.27 -0.39 2.22
C PRO A 242 2.81 0.89 1.59
N ASN A 243 2.72 1.02 0.28
CA ASN A 243 3.03 2.24 -0.46
C ASN A 243 1.80 2.66 -1.25
N ILE A 244 0.96 3.50 -0.63
CA ILE A 244 -0.29 3.96 -1.23
C ILE A 244 -0.07 5.37 -1.73
N GLN A 245 -0.38 5.63 -3.00
CA GLN A 245 -0.24 6.93 -3.65
C GLN A 245 -1.58 7.33 -4.26
N VAL A 246 -1.98 8.57 -4.01
CA VAL A 246 -3.23 9.14 -4.51
C VAL A 246 -2.99 10.57 -4.98
N GLY A 247 -3.59 10.94 -6.11
CA GLY A 247 -3.43 12.25 -6.74
C GLY A 247 -4.69 13.12 -6.65
N GLY A 248 -5.10 13.67 -7.78
CA GLY A 248 -6.29 14.53 -7.92
C GLY A 248 -7.62 13.81 -7.73
N GLU A 249 -7.62 12.48 -7.83
CA GLU A 249 -8.78 11.59 -7.66
C GLU A 249 -9.16 11.34 -6.20
N LEU A 250 -8.33 11.79 -5.25
CA LEU A 250 -8.60 11.66 -3.83
C LEU A 250 -9.91 12.37 -3.45
N THR A 251 -10.77 11.69 -2.70
CA THR A 251 -11.99 12.27 -2.12
C THR A 251 -12.01 12.07 -0.61
N MET A 252 -12.82 12.87 0.11
CA MET A 252 -12.99 12.73 1.56
C MET A 252 -13.59 11.37 1.95
N GLU A 253 -14.40 10.77 1.08
CA GLU A 253 -15.01 9.46 1.31
C GLU A 253 -13.99 8.33 1.37
N MET A 254 -12.86 8.45 0.66
CA MET A 254 -11.76 7.47 0.73
C MET A 254 -11.02 7.50 2.08
N LEU A 255 -11.27 8.54 2.90
CA LEU A 255 -10.69 8.72 4.23
C LEU A 255 -11.62 8.22 5.35
N GLU A 256 -12.80 7.69 5.01
CA GLU A 256 -13.75 7.11 5.94
C GLU A 256 -13.98 5.62 5.64
N VAL A 257 -14.50 4.88 6.62
CA VAL A 257 -14.92 3.49 6.39
C VAL A 257 -16.09 3.51 5.43
N ASN A 258 -15.90 2.96 4.23
CA ASN A 258 -16.91 3.05 3.18
C ASN A 258 -17.12 1.72 2.46
N HIS A 259 -18.27 1.60 1.80
CA HIS A 259 -18.62 0.46 0.95
C HIS A 259 -19.08 0.99 -0.41
N SER A 260 -19.07 0.13 -1.43
CA SER A 260 -19.80 0.46 -2.66
C SER A 260 -21.22 -0.08 -2.56
N GLU A 261 -22.19 0.61 -3.17
CA GLU A 261 -23.59 0.14 -3.19
C GLU A 261 -23.73 -1.29 -3.75
N HIS A 262 -22.80 -1.68 -4.63
CA HIS A 262 -22.73 -3.00 -5.24
C HIS A 262 -22.03 -4.05 -4.37
N ASN A 263 -20.98 -3.67 -3.63
CA ASN A 263 -20.24 -4.55 -2.73
C ASN A 263 -20.46 -4.05 -1.30
N ARG A 264 -21.44 -4.63 -0.59
CA ARG A 264 -21.75 -4.38 0.83
C ARG A 264 -20.65 -4.86 1.79
N VAL A 265 -19.41 -4.74 1.37
CA VAL A 265 -18.20 -5.02 2.13
C VAL A 265 -17.65 -3.67 2.55
N TRP A 266 -17.52 -3.47 3.86
CA TRP A 266 -16.89 -2.28 4.41
C TRP A 266 -15.38 -2.36 4.18
N ASN A 267 -14.84 -1.35 3.53
CA ASN A 267 -13.40 -1.23 3.27
C ASN A 267 -12.80 -0.22 4.23
N ALA A 268 -11.59 -0.53 4.69
CA ALA A 268 -10.79 0.39 5.48
C ALA A 268 -10.47 1.66 4.67
N PRO A 269 -10.37 2.83 5.31
CA PRO A 269 -9.90 4.02 4.63
C PRO A 269 -8.41 3.95 4.28
N LEU A 270 -7.95 4.82 3.38
CA LEU A 270 -6.57 4.78 2.84
C LEU A 270 -5.50 4.83 3.94
N GLN A 271 -5.69 5.66 4.96
CA GLN A 271 -4.75 5.77 6.09
C GLN A 271 -4.67 4.49 6.92
N MET A 272 -5.79 3.78 7.12
CA MET A 272 -5.81 2.52 7.85
C MET A 272 -5.14 1.40 7.03
N MET A 273 -5.31 1.41 5.70
CA MET A 273 -4.59 0.51 4.80
C MET A 273 -3.09 0.84 4.73
N ALA A 274 -2.70 2.11 4.86
CA ALA A 274 -1.31 2.57 4.80
C ALA A 274 -0.53 2.42 6.13
N ASN A 275 -1.16 1.92 7.20
CA ASN A 275 -0.51 1.75 8.50
C ASN A 275 0.80 0.94 8.39
N ASN A 276 1.80 1.35 9.17
CA ASN A 276 3.19 0.89 9.10
C ASN A 276 3.86 1.06 7.73
N GLY A 277 3.31 1.89 6.84
CA GLY A 277 3.84 2.21 5.52
C GLY A 277 3.89 3.71 5.25
N ILE A 278 3.65 4.09 4.00
CA ILE A 278 3.55 5.47 3.54
C ILE A 278 2.23 5.68 2.78
N LEU A 279 1.62 6.84 3.01
CA LEU A 279 0.54 7.38 2.18
C LEU A 279 1.03 8.67 1.54
N VAL A 280 1.16 8.67 0.22
CA VAL A 280 1.59 9.82 -0.58
C VAL A 280 0.37 10.49 -1.20
N ILE A 281 0.19 11.78 -0.93
CA ILE A 281 -0.80 12.64 -1.55
C ILE A 281 -0.08 13.51 -2.59
N ASP A 282 -0.20 13.14 -3.85
CA ASP A 282 0.39 13.86 -4.98
C ASP A 282 -0.47 15.05 -5.42
N ASP A 283 0.21 16.05 -5.99
CA ASP A 283 -0.40 17.28 -6.50
C ASP A 283 -1.34 17.98 -5.51
N LEU A 284 -0.91 18.09 -4.25
CA LEU A 284 -1.65 18.80 -3.21
C LEU A 284 -1.96 20.24 -3.64
N GLY A 285 -3.25 20.58 -3.64
CA GLY A 285 -3.78 21.85 -4.15
C GLY A 285 -4.53 21.73 -5.48
N ARG A 286 -4.52 20.55 -6.13
CA ARG A 286 -5.25 20.29 -7.38
C ARG A 286 -6.47 19.37 -7.21
N GLN A 287 -6.78 19.00 -5.98
CA GLN A 287 -7.95 18.18 -5.66
C GLN A 287 -9.25 18.99 -5.75
N THR A 288 -10.37 18.27 -5.92
CA THR A 288 -11.71 18.87 -5.94
C THR A 288 -12.11 19.45 -4.58
N MET A 289 -11.66 18.84 -3.48
CA MET A 289 -11.87 19.36 -2.13
C MET A 289 -10.79 20.37 -1.71
N PRO A 290 -11.13 21.33 -0.83
CA PRO A 290 -10.15 22.26 -0.29
C PRO A 290 -9.05 21.55 0.52
N VAL A 291 -7.78 21.93 0.31
CA VAL A 291 -6.63 21.39 1.07
C VAL A 291 -6.82 21.54 2.58
N ALA A 292 -7.41 22.65 3.03
CA ALA A 292 -7.70 22.87 4.44
C ALA A 292 -8.62 21.78 5.04
N ALA A 293 -9.59 21.27 4.27
CA ALA A 293 -10.48 20.20 4.74
C ALA A 293 -9.71 18.88 4.94
N LEU A 294 -8.85 18.53 3.99
CA LEU A 294 -7.96 17.36 4.07
C LEU A 294 -7.04 17.45 5.29
N LEU A 295 -6.37 18.59 5.47
CA LEU A 295 -5.46 18.79 6.59
C LEU A 295 -6.20 18.78 7.92
N ASN A 296 -7.38 19.42 8.01
CA ASN A 296 -8.21 19.42 9.21
C ASN A 296 -8.59 18.01 9.67
N ARG A 297 -8.89 17.12 8.72
CA ARG A 297 -9.22 15.72 9.00
C ARG A 297 -8.09 14.95 9.69
N TRP A 298 -6.84 15.33 9.45
CA TRP A 298 -5.65 14.66 9.98
C TRP A 298 -4.90 15.43 11.07
N ILE A 299 -5.37 16.62 11.50
CA ILE A 299 -4.73 17.35 12.63
C ILE A 299 -4.60 16.44 13.84
N VAL A 300 -5.72 15.88 14.30
CA VAL A 300 -5.78 15.05 15.51
C VAL A 300 -5.07 13.72 15.29
N PRO A 301 -5.30 12.97 14.19
CA PRO A 301 -4.55 11.74 13.90
C PRO A 301 -3.03 11.91 13.85
N MET A 302 -2.53 13.00 13.26
CA MET A 302 -1.09 13.27 13.20
C MET A 302 -0.47 13.64 14.54
N GLU A 303 -1.25 14.20 15.47
CA GLU A 303 -0.77 14.62 16.79
C GLU A 303 -0.80 13.49 17.80
N TYR A 304 -1.87 12.69 17.80
CA TYR A 304 -2.11 11.64 18.79
C TYR A 304 -1.84 10.22 18.28
N PHE A 305 -1.51 10.05 16.99
CA PHE A 305 -1.33 8.74 16.34
C PHE A 305 -2.55 7.83 16.44
N VAL A 306 -3.74 8.43 16.54
CA VAL A 306 -5.04 7.75 16.64
C VAL A 306 -6.01 8.41 15.69
N ASP A 307 -6.64 7.61 14.83
CA ASP A 307 -7.67 8.07 13.92
C ASP A 307 -9.05 7.62 14.40
N HIS A 308 -10.00 8.55 14.40
CA HIS A 308 -11.37 8.29 14.80
C HIS A 308 -12.22 8.15 13.53
N LEU A 309 -12.78 6.95 13.34
CA LEU A 309 -13.55 6.59 12.16
C LEU A 309 -15.02 6.45 12.50
N GLY A 310 -15.87 7.01 11.66
CA GLY A 310 -17.30 6.72 11.69
C GLY A 310 -17.56 5.32 11.16
N LEU A 311 -18.37 4.55 11.89
CA LEU A 311 -18.86 3.25 11.44
C LEU A 311 -20.26 3.38 10.84
N PRO A 312 -20.65 2.47 9.95
CA PRO A 312 -21.92 2.54 9.23
C PRO A 312 -23.16 2.44 10.12
N ASN A 313 -23.01 1.80 11.27
CA ASN A 313 -24.04 1.68 12.29
C ASN A 313 -24.17 2.96 13.16
N GLY A 314 -23.49 4.05 12.79
CA GLY A 314 -23.48 5.32 13.51
C GLY A 314 -22.54 5.35 14.72
N GLN A 315 -21.84 4.24 15.02
CA GLN A 315 -20.84 4.21 16.08
C GLN A 315 -19.53 4.86 15.61
N GLN A 316 -18.64 5.12 16.57
CA GLN A 316 -17.30 5.60 16.28
C GLN A 316 -16.29 4.61 16.84
N THR A 317 -15.24 4.36 16.08
CA THR A 317 -14.14 3.52 16.53
C THR A 317 -12.82 4.27 16.40
N SER A 318 -11.82 3.85 17.19
CA SER A 318 -10.50 4.46 17.17
C SER A 318 -9.50 3.43 16.66
N VAL A 319 -8.76 3.79 15.62
CA VAL A 319 -7.75 2.94 14.99
C VAL A 319 -6.36 3.58 15.11
N PRO A 320 -5.27 2.81 15.09
CA PRO A 320 -3.94 3.39 15.11
C PRO A 320 -3.69 4.18 13.81
N PHE A 321 -2.95 5.29 13.92
CA PHE A 321 -2.51 6.12 12.80
C PHE A 321 -0.97 6.14 12.80
N LEU A 322 -0.38 5.02 12.42
CA LEU A 322 1.06 4.75 12.47
C LEU A 322 1.65 4.58 11.07
N LEU A 323 1.41 5.57 10.21
CA LEU A 323 1.95 5.67 8.86
C LEU A 323 2.84 6.90 8.71
N THR A 324 3.65 6.92 7.65
CA THR A 324 4.31 8.14 7.19
C THR A 324 3.39 8.85 6.18
N LEU A 325 2.93 10.06 6.49
CA LEU A 325 2.23 10.90 5.51
C LEU A 325 3.23 11.70 4.68
N ALA A 326 3.11 11.67 3.36
CA ALA A 326 3.89 12.52 2.47
C ALA A 326 2.98 13.29 1.52
N PHE A 327 3.13 14.61 1.48
CA PHE A 327 2.42 15.50 0.58
C PHE A 327 3.39 15.98 -0.48
N SER A 328 3.03 15.87 -1.76
CA SER A 328 3.81 16.42 -2.87
C SER A 328 3.02 17.56 -3.50
N SER A 329 3.68 18.70 -3.73
CA SER A 329 3.06 19.84 -4.41
C SER A 329 4.03 20.57 -5.32
N ASN A 330 3.49 21.12 -6.40
CA ASN A 330 4.22 22.06 -7.27
C ASN A 330 4.12 23.51 -6.78
N LEU A 331 3.29 23.76 -5.77
CA LEU A 331 3.07 25.08 -5.18
C LEU A 331 4.04 25.33 -4.03
N SER A 332 4.34 26.60 -3.78
CA SER A 332 5.09 27.00 -2.58
C SER A 332 4.28 26.67 -1.31
N PRO A 333 4.91 26.35 -0.17
CA PRO A 333 4.18 26.07 1.07
C PRO A 333 3.19 27.16 1.47
N SER A 334 3.56 28.44 1.30
CA SER A 334 2.71 29.60 1.61
C SER A 334 1.46 29.73 0.74
N SER A 335 1.47 29.13 -0.47
CA SER A 335 0.29 29.10 -1.34
C SER A 335 -0.62 27.90 -1.09
N ILE A 336 -0.17 26.89 -0.33
CA ILE A 336 -0.93 25.67 -0.05
C ILE A 336 -1.85 25.86 1.16
N ALA A 337 -1.33 26.41 2.25
CA ALA A 337 -2.05 26.58 3.50
C ALA A 337 -1.47 27.71 4.35
N ASP A 338 -2.22 28.12 5.37
CA ASP A 338 -1.76 29.15 6.31
C ASP A 338 -0.58 28.69 7.19
N PRO A 339 0.15 29.62 7.82
CA PRO A 339 1.28 29.28 8.68
C PRO A 339 0.95 28.38 9.88
N ALA A 340 -0.29 28.42 10.39
CA ALA A 340 -0.72 27.59 11.51
C ALA A 340 -0.84 26.12 11.09
N PHE A 341 -1.36 25.85 9.89
CA PHE A 341 -1.38 24.53 9.28
C PHE A 341 0.01 24.04 8.92
N LEU A 342 0.83 24.88 8.28
CA LEU A 342 2.20 24.52 7.92
C LEU A 342 3.04 24.16 9.14
N ARG A 343 2.75 24.70 10.34
CA ARG A 343 3.42 24.31 11.58
C ARG A 343 3.19 22.84 11.96
N ARG A 344 2.03 22.28 11.59
CA ARG A 344 1.68 20.87 11.87
C ARG A 344 2.30 19.90 10.86
N LEU A 345 2.62 20.38 9.66
CA LEU A 345 3.44 19.64 8.70
C LEU A 345 4.90 19.65 9.15
N GLY A 346 5.37 18.52 9.67
CA GLY A 346 6.65 18.39 10.35
C GLY A 346 7.83 18.86 9.52
N TYR A 347 8.15 18.14 8.44
CA TYR A 347 9.30 18.42 7.59
C TYR A 347 8.87 18.99 6.25
N LYS A 348 9.58 20.02 5.78
CA LYS A 348 9.35 20.66 4.47
C LYS A 348 10.64 20.53 3.68
N ILE A 349 10.58 19.80 2.58
CA ILE A 349 11.76 19.42 1.80
C ILE A 349 11.60 20.01 0.41
N GLU A 350 12.51 20.92 0.07
CA GLU A 350 12.55 21.55 -1.23
C GLU A 350 13.29 20.68 -2.25
N PHE A 351 12.63 20.40 -3.36
CA PHE A 351 13.21 19.73 -4.51
C PHE A 351 13.58 20.77 -5.56
N LYS A 352 14.89 20.92 -5.76
CA LYS A 352 15.48 21.79 -6.78
C LYS A 352 15.89 20.97 -8.00
N GLN A 353 16.10 21.65 -9.12
CA GLN A 353 16.75 21.08 -10.30
C GLN A 353 18.09 20.41 -9.95
N LEU A 354 18.57 19.52 -10.82
CA LEU A 354 19.87 18.87 -10.67
C LEU A 354 21.01 19.86 -10.95
N GLU A 355 22.19 19.56 -10.42
CA GLU A 355 23.43 20.17 -10.91
C GLU A 355 23.79 19.54 -12.26
N LEU A 356 24.59 20.24 -13.08
CA LEU A 356 24.90 19.81 -14.43
C LEU A 356 25.57 18.42 -14.47
N ASP A 357 26.49 18.14 -13.55
CA ASP A 357 27.20 16.86 -13.50
C ASP A 357 26.25 15.67 -13.22
N ASP A 358 25.38 15.81 -12.22
CA ASP A 358 24.33 14.82 -11.89
C ASP A 358 23.38 14.61 -13.09
N TYR A 359 23.02 15.70 -13.76
CA TYR A 359 22.12 15.67 -14.91
C TYR A 359 22.74 14.93 -16.10
N CYS A 360 24.01 15.21 -16.41
CA CYS A 360 24.75 14.51 -17.46
C CYS A 360 24.90 13.02 -17.17
N GLN A 361 25.17 12.65 -15.92
CA GLN A 361 25.25 11.24 -15.53
C GLN A 361 23.90 10.51 -15.73
N LEU A 362 22.79 11.16 -15.34
CA LEU A 362 21.44 10.63 -15.57
C LEU A 362 21.15 10.35 -17.05
N TRP A 363 21.58 11.25 -17.95
CA TRP A 363 21.47 11.04 -19.39
C TRP A 363 22.25 9.80 -19.87
N MET A 364 23.49 9.64 -19.41
CA MET A 364 24.33 8.50 -19.80
C MET A 364 23.75 7.17 -19.35
N GLU A 365 23.28 7.08 -18.11
CA GLU A 365 22.69 5.85 -17.58
C GLU A 365 21.34 5.53 -18.25
N LEU A 366 20.49 6.52 -18.48
CA LEU A 366 19.23 6.30 -19.19
C LEU A 366 19.45 5.88 -20.64
N ALA A 367 20.39 6.52 -21.36
CA ALA A 367 20.75 6.13 -22.72
C ALA A 367 21.22 4.67 -22.75
N THR A 368 22.07 4.27 -21.81
CA THR A 368 22.52 2.88 -21.66
C THR A 368 21.34 1.93 -21.41
N SER A 369 20.40 2.31 -20.53
CA SER A 369 19.20 1.52 -20.23
C SER A 369 18.25 1.35 -21.43
N TYR A 370 18.26 2.31 -22.36
CA TYR A 370 17.51 2.26 -23.61
C TYR A 370 18.31 1.66 -24.78
N GLU A 371 19.51 1.13 -24.52
CA GLU A 371 20.44 0.61 -25.52
C GLU A 371 20.82 1.63 -26.61
N MET A 372 20.90 2.91 -26.23
CA MET A 372 21.26 4.03 -27.10
C MET A 372 22.67 4.52 -26.82
N THR A 373 23.27 5.13 -27.84
CA THR A 373 24.54 5.84 -27.74
C THR A 373 24.32 7.32 -27.96
N LEU A 374 25.00 8.16 -27.17
CA LEU A 374 24.96 9.61 -27.32
C LEU A 374 26.13 10.05 -28.21
N ALA A 375 25.91 10.99 -29.12
CA ALA A 375 26.98 11.56 -29.94
C ALA A 375 27.95 12.44 -29.10
N GLU A 376 29.15 12.70 -29.61
CA GLU A 376 30.19 13.47 -28.88
C GLU A 376 29.76 14.91 -28.59
N ASP A 377 28.99 15.51 -29.50
CA ASP A 377 28.44 16.87 -29.42
C ASP A 377 27.11 16.95 -28.65
N PHE A 378 26.59 15.82 -28.17
CA PHE A 378 25.27 15.73 -27.54
C PHE A 378 25.13 16.64 -26.32
N PHE A 379 26.08 16.59 -25.40
CA PHE A 379 26.01 17.38 -24.16
C PHE A 379 26.22 18.88 -24.39
N GLN A 380 27.02 19.24 -25.40
CA GLN A 380 27.18 20.64 -25.79
C GLN A 380 25.85 21.20 -26.31
N GLN A 381 25.18 20.46 -27.20
CA GLN A 381 23.86 20.85 -27.69
C GLN A 381 22.81 20.88 -26.58
N LEU A 382 22.84 19.91 -25.67
CA LEU A 382 21.91 19.86 -24.53
C LEU A 382 22.01 21.11 -23.65
N VAL A 383 23.23 21.51 -23.28
CA VAL A 383 23.44 22.72 -22.45
C VAL A 383 22.93 23.96 -23.18
N GLN A 384 23.24 24.09 -24.47
CA GLN A 384 22.76 25.21 -25.28
C GLN A 384 21.23 25.31 -25.31
N LEU A 385 20.51 24.19 -25.48
CA LEU A 385 19.04 24.18 -25.49
C LEU A 385 18.44 24.61 -24.14
N HIS A 386 19.06 24.19 -23.03
CA HIS A 386 18.66 24.63 -21.69
C HIS A 386 18.88 26.13 -21.49
N GLU A 387 20.00 26.68 -21.96
CA GLU A 387 20.30 28.12 -21.88
C GLU A 387 19.34 28.96 -22.74
N GLU A 388 19.08 28.53 -23.99
CA GLU A 388 18.20 29.24 -24.94
C GLU A 388 16.76 29.30 -24.44
N THR A 389 16.28 28.24 -23.78
CA THR A 389 14.89 28.17 -23.28
C THR A 389 14.74 28.62 -21.83
N GLY A 390 15.84 28.81 -21.09
CA GLY A 390 15.81 29.05 -19.64
C GLY A 390 15.25 27.88 -18.83
N THR A 391 15.25 26.66 -19.39
CA THR A 391 14.69 25.47 -18.75
C THR A 391 15.69 24.90 -17.75
N GLY A 392 15.22 24.59 -16.53
CA GLY A 392 16.04 23.95 -15.50
C GLY A 392 16.45 22.51 -15.82
N TYR A 393 17.50 22.01 -15.18
CA TYR A 393 17.96 20.61 -15.29
C TYR A 393 17.03 19.66 -14.54
N PHE A 394 15.84 19.42 -15.06
CA PHE A 394 14.83 18.58 -14.42
C PHE A 394 15.03 17.08 -14.74
N PRO A 395 15.05 16.19 -13.74
CA PRO A 395 15.30 14.76 -13.93
C PRO A 395 14.23 14.02 -14.74
N CYS A 396 13.06 14.61 -14.99
CA CYS A 396 12.06 14.02 -15.88
C CYS A 396 12.44 14.13 -17.37
N LEU A 397 13.12 15.21 -17.76
CA LEU A 397 13.39 15.55 -19.16
C LEU A 397 14.21 14.48 -19.89
N PRO A 398 15.29 13.91 -19.34
CA PRO A 398 16.11 12.93 -20.06
C PRO A 398 15.30 11.72 -20.53
N LYS A 399 14.39 11.23 -19.69
CA LYS A 399 13.52 10.10 -20.02
C LYS A 399 12.57 10.44 -21.17
N ASP A 400 11.93 11.60 -21.09
CA ASP A 400 10.97 12.05 -22.09
C ASP A 400 11.68 12.33 -23.43
N MET A 401 12.82 13.02 -23.39
CA MET A 401 13.63 13.35 -24.56
C MET A 401 14.21 12.10 -25.24
N LEU A 402 14.74 11.13 -24.48
CA LEU A 402 15.22 9.87 -25.05
C LEU A 402 14.07 9.04 -25.63
N GLY A 403 12.89 9.09 -25.01
CA GLY A 403 11.67 8.48 -25.54
C GLY A 403 11.30 9.03 -26.91
N ILE A 404 11.20 10.35 -27.04
CA ILE A 404 10.89 11.02 -28.32
C ILE A 404 12.01 10.77 -29.34
N SER A 405 13.27 10.88 -28.92
CA SER A 405 14.43 10.60 -29.78
C SER A 405 14.39 9.18 -30.35
N ARG A 406 14.01 8.19 -29.53
CA ARG A 406 13.80 6.80 -29.99
C ARG A 406 12.74 6.71 -31.07
N ASP A 407 11.61 7.37 -30.85
CA ASP A 407 10.47 7.27 -31.74
C ASP A 407 10.80 7.90 -33.10
N ILE A 408 11.55 9.03 -33.11
CA ILE A 408 12.12 9.64 -34.32
C ILE A 408 13.05 8.64 -35.03
N MET A 409 14.04 8.09 -34.32
CA MET A 409 15.03 7.17 -34.92
C MET A 409 14.37 5.90 -35.49
N LEU A 410 13.37 5.34 -34.79
CA LEU A 410 12.62 4.17 -35.25
C LEU A 410 11.82 4.48 -36.52
N PHE A 411 11.15 5.63 -36.57
CA PHE A 411 10.37 6.05 -37.74
C PHE A 411 11.25 6.28 -38.96
N GLU A 412 12.38 6.94 -38.78
CA GLU A 412 13.32 7.28 -39.85
C GLU A 412 14.29 6.13 -40.19
N GLN A 413 14.21 5.01 -39.47
CA GLN A 413 15.09 3.85 -39.59
C GLN A 413 16.58 4.23 -39.44
N ILE A 414 16.84 5.19 -38.57
CA ILE A 414 18.18 5.64 -38.21
C ILE A 414 18.65 4.80 -37.01
N GLY A 415 19.95 4.46 -36.97
CA GLY A 415 20.53 3.60 -35.94
C GLY A 415 20.34 4.09 -34.50
N LYS A 416 20.89 3.38 -33.52
CA LYS A 416 20.68 3.68 -32.09
C LYS A 416 21.55 4.83 -31.54
N ARG A 417 21.96 5.79 -32.39
CA ARG A 417 22.84 6.91 -32.00
C ARG A 417 22.05 8.21 -32.01
N VAL A 418 21.87 8.80 -30.83
CA VAL A 418 21.20 10.10 -30.67
C VAL A 418 22.19 11.22 -31.02
N SER A 419 21.98 11.86 -32.16
CA SER A 419 22.75 13.04 -32.60
C SER A 419 22.22 14.33 -31.99
N ALA A 420 23.01 15.41 -32.04
CA ALA A 420 22.57 16.75 -31.67
C ALA A 420 21.31 17.19 -32.44
N GLU A 421 21.20 16.84 -33.73
CA GLU A 421 20.01 17.15 -34.55
C GLU A 421 18.75 16.43 -34.05
N ILE A 422 18.87 15.15 -33.70
CA ILE A 422 17.74 14.38 -33.15
C ILE A 422 17.33 14.96 -31.80
N LEU A 423 18.28 15.34 -30.94
CA LEU A 423 18.01 15.99 -29.67
C LEU A 423 17.24 17.30 -29.85
N SER A 424 17.70 18.20 -30.73
CA SER A 424 17.03 19.47 -30.99
C SER A 424 15.61 19.28 -31.55
N ARG A 425 15.42 18.26 -32.40
CA ARG A 425 14.07 17.89 -32.89
C ARG A 425 13.19 17.37 -31.76
N ALA A 426 13.69 16.47 -30.92
CA ALA A 426 12.95 15.97 -29.77
C ALA A 426 12.57 17.09 -28.80
N TRP A 427 13.49 18.03 -28.58
CA TRP A 427 13.28 19.21 -27.74
C TRP A 427 12.14 20.10 -28.27
N GLY A 428 12.18 20.44 -29.56
CA GLY A 428 11.15 21.26 -30.21
C GLY A 428 9.78 20.57 -30.30
N LEU A 429 9.72 19.24 -30.27
CA LEU A 429 8.46 18.49 -30.21
C LEU A 429 7.86 18.45 -28.79
N TYR A 430 8.70 18.51 -27.76
CA TYR A 430 8.26 18.41 -26.37
C TYR A 430 7.86 19.75 -25.77
N PHE A 431 8.70 20.77 -25.98
CA PHE A 431 8.39 22.13 -25.55
C PHE A 431 7.57 22.80 -26.63
N THR A 432 6.28 23.03 -26.33
CA THR A 432 5.43 23.84 -27.20
C THR A 432 5.98 25.26 -27.24
N VAL A 433 6.12 25.82 -28.43
CA VAL A 433 6.34 27.25 -28.59
C VAL A 433 5.00 27.90 -28.26
N ASP A 434 4.87 28.44 -27.05
CA ASP A 434 3.81 29.40 -26.76
C ASP A 434 4.14 30.66 -27.56
N GLU A 435 3.38 30.94 -28.62
CA GLU A 435 3.43 32.24 -29.32
C GLU A 435 2.93 33.39 -28.43
#